data_AF-A0A3D5UWN3-F1
#
_entry.id   AF-A0A3D5UWN3-F1
#
_cell.length_a   1.000
_cell.length_b   1.000
_cell.length_c   1.000
_cell.angle_alpha   90.00
_cell.angle_beta   90.00
_cell.angle_gamma   90.00
#
_symmetry.space_group_name_H-M   'P 1'
#
loop_
_entity.id
_entity.type
_entity.pdbx_description
1 polymer ?
#
loop_
_entity_poly.entity_id
_entity_poly.type
_entity_poly.pdbx_seq_one_letter_code
_entity_poly.pdbx_strand_id
1 'polypeptide(L)' 'EPSVLGEALNEVFIPLLQQQFPEIVDFWLPPEGCSYRIAVISMKKAYPGHAKRV' A
#
# COMPACT_ATOMS: atom_id res chain seq x y z
N GLU A 1 -8.17 -7.03 18.52
CA GLU A 1 -8.99 -6.08 17.73
C GLU A 1 -8.72 -6.29 16.24
N PRO A 2 -9.73 -6.14 15.35
CA PRO A 2 -9.60 -6.45 13.91
C PRO A 2 -8.57 -5.59 13.16
N SER A 3 -8.17 -4.46 13.74
CA SER A 3 -7.19 -3.51 13.18
C SER A 3 -5.77 -4.07 13.10
N VAL A 4 -5.37 -4.96 14.02
CA VAL A 4 -4.03 -5.59 14.03
C VAL A 4 -3.90 -6.64 12.91
N LEU A 5 -5.03 -7.25 12.51
CA LEU A 5 -5.07 -8.14 11.35
C LEU A 5 -4.79 -7.38 10.04
N GLY A 6 -5.18 -6.10 9.95
CA GLY A 6 -4.85 -5.24 8.82
C GLY A 6 -3.35 -4.96 8.68
N GLU A 7 -2.63 -4.89 9.81
CA GLU A 7 -1.19 -4.66 9.83
C GLU A 7 -0.41 -5.91 9.40
N ALA A 8 -0.82 -7.09 9.88
CA ALA A 8 -0.24 -8.38 9.46
C ALA A 8 -0.45 -8.67 7.97
N LEU A 9 -1.48 -8.09 7.37
CA LEU A 9 -1.75 -8.22 5.94
C LEU A 9 -0.78 -7.42 5.07
N ASN A 10 -0.08 -6.40 5.60
CA ASN A 10 0.91 -5.64 4.83
C ASN A 10 2.05 -6.53 4.32
N GLU A 11 2.53 -7.48 5.12
CA GLU A 11 3.59 -8.41 4.69
C GLU A 11 3.16 -9.33 3.54
N VAL A 12 1.85 -9.57 3.39
CA VAL A 12 1.29 -10.37 2.30
C VAL A 12 0.97 -9.49 1.09
N PHE A 13 0.43 -8.29 1.30
CA PHE A 13 0.02 -7.41 0.20
C PHE A 13 1.17 -6.67 -0.47
N ILE A 14 2.20 -6.26 0.28
CA ILE A 14 3.37 -5.57 -0.28
C ILE A 14 4.04 -6.39 -1.40
N PRO A 15 4.42 -7.68 -1.21
CA PRO A 15 5.05 -8.45 -2.28
C PRO A 15 4.11 -8.69 -3.47
N LEU A 16 2.81 -8.83 -3.25
CA LEU A 16 1.84 -8.97 -4.34
C LEU A 16 1.72 -7.68 -5.16
N LEU A 17 1.63 -6.53 -4.49
CA LEU A 17 1.58 -5.23 -5.15
C LEU A 17 2.88 -4.94 -5.91
N GLN A 18 4.04 -5.30 -5.34
CA GLN A 18 5.34 -5.16 -6.00
C GLN A 18 5.49 -6.02 -7.26
N GLN A 19 4.81 -7.17 -7.36
CA GLN A 19 4.81 -7.97 -8.58
C GLN A 19 4.16 -7.25 -9.77
N GLN A 20 3.11 -6.46 -9.51
CA GLN A 20 2.41 -5.72 -10.55
C GLN A 20 2.94 -4.28 -10.73
N PHE A 21 3.38 -3.67 -9.63
CA PHE A 21 3.87 -2.30 -9.54
C PHE A 21 5.21 -2.29 -8.78
N PRO A 22 6.33 -2.63 -9.45
CA PRO A 22 7.64 -2.72 -8.81
C PRO A 22 8.16 -1.37 -8.26
N GLU A 23 7.52 -0.27 -8.63
CA GLU A 23 7.77 1.05 -8.08
C GLU A 23 7.27 1.24 -6.63
N ILE A 24 6.35 0.41 -6.13
CA ILE A 24 5.82 0.50 -4.76
C ILE A 24 6.89 -0.01 -3.77
N VAL A 25 7.24 0.85 -2.82
CA VAL A 25 8.23 0.54 -1.77
C VAL A 25 7.54 0.10 -0.49
N ASP A 26 6.40 0.70 -0.17
CA ASP A 26 5.67 0.44 1.06
C ASP A 26 4.16 0.70 0.85
N PHE A 27 3.34 0.01 1.64
CA PHE A 27 1.90 0.09 1.58
C PHE A 27 1.32 -0.07 2.99
N TRP A 28 0.46 0.87 3.38
CA TRP A 28 -0.14 0.88 4.70
C TRP A 28 -1.63 1.24 4.66
N LEU A 29 -2.41 0.51 5.44
CA LEU A 29 -3.84 0.72 5.63
C LEU A 29 -4.09 1.24 7.06
N PRO A 30 -4.24 2.57 7.26
CA PRO A 30 -4.45 3.15 8.59
C PRO A 30 -5.69 2.56 9.27
N PRO A 31 -5.58 2.15 10.55
CA PRO A 31 -6.73 1.66 11.31
C PRO A 31 -7.80 2.73 11.51
N GLU A 32 -7.42 4.02 11.57
CA GLU A 32 -8.33 5.16 11.64
C GLU A 32 -9.18 5.28 10.36
N GLY A 33 -8.68 4.79 9.22
CA GLY A 33 -9.39 4.67 7.95
C GLY A 33 -10.24 3.41 7.84
N CYS A 34 -10.57 2.77 8.98
CA CYS A 34 -11.16 1.44 9.06
C CYS A 34 -10.37 0.37 8.31
N SER A 35 -9.06 0.53 8.10
CA SER A 35 -8.16 -0.43 7.43
C SER A 35 -8.51 -0.82 5.99
N TYR A 36 -9.47 -0.18 5.32
CA TYR A 36 -9.79 -0.44 3.91
C TYR A 36 -10.30 0.78 3.12
N ARG A 37 -10.61 1.90 3.79
CA ARG A 37 -11.15 3.10 3.11
C ARG A 37 -10.05 4.04 2.63
N ILE A 38 -8.87 3.93 3.22
CA ILE A 38 -7.71 4.76 2.93
C ILE A 38 -6.51 3.83 2.81
N ALA A 39 -5.69 4.08 1.81
CA ALA A 39 -4.39 3.46 1.64
C ALA A 39 -3.33 4.56 1.52
N VAL A 40 -2.20 4.36 2.19
CA VAL A 40 -1.02 5.21 2.09
C VAL A 40 0.05 4.39 1.38
N ILE A 41 0.55 4.90 0.27
CA ILE A 41 1.49 4.18 -0.59
C ILE A 41 2.77 5.02 -0.73
N SER A 42 3.90 4.38 -0.45
CA SER A 42 5.23 4.94 -0.75
C SER A 42 5.74 4.34 -2.05
N MET A 43 6.22 5.17 -2.98
CA MET A 43 6.66 4.71 -4.30
C MET A 43 7.88 5.46 -4.83
N LYS A 44 8.69 4.80 -5.65
CA LYS A 44 9.78 5.40 -6.43
C LYS A 44 9.22 6.06 -7.69
N LYS A 45 9.05 7.37 -7.64
CA LYS A 45 8.58 8.16 -8.78
C LYS A 45 9.64 8.21 -9.89
N ALA A 46 9.28 7.82 -11.12
CA ALA A 46 10.16 7.86 -12.28
C ALA A 46 9.81 8.97 -13.30
N TYR A 47 8.55 9.43 -13.33
CA TYR A 47 8.07 10.43 -14.28
C TYR A 47 6.88 11.26 -13.74
N PRO A 48 6.59 12.45 -14.31
CA PRO A 48 5.38 13.21 -13.98
C PRO A 48 4.11 12.43 -14.30
N GLY A 49 3.17 12.36 -13.35
CA GLY A 49 1.93 11.58 -13.51
C GLY A 49 2.04 10.11 -13.07
N HIS A 50 3.22 9.61 -12.71
CA HIS A 50 3.41 8.21 -12.28
C HIS A 50 2.47 7.81 -11.13
N ALA A 51 2.25 8.71 -10.18
CA ALA A 51 1.37 8.48 -9.02
C ALA A 51 -0.13 8.39 -9.35
N LYS A 52 -0.56 8.68 -10.58
CA LYS A 52 -1.97 8.49 -11.01
C LYS A 52 -2.21 7.10 -11.62
N ARG A 53 -1.12 6.39 -11.98
CA ARG A 53 -1.17 5.03 -12.53
C ARG A 53 -1.32 4.00 -11.41
N VAL A 54 -0.69 4.29 -10.27
CA VAL A 54 -0.84 3.58 -9.00
C VAL A 54 -2.12 4.04 -8.34
#